data_AF-A0AAD4WTS4-F1
#
_entry.id   AF-A0AAD4WTS4-F1
#
_cell.length_a   1.000
_cell.length_b   1.000
_cell.length_c   1.000
_cell.angle_alpha   90.00
_cell.angle_beta   90.00
_cell.angle_gamma   90.00
#
_symmetry.space_group_name_H-M   'P 1'
#
loop_
_entity.id
_entity.type
_entity.pdbx_description
1 polymer ?
#
loop_
_entity_poly.entity_id
_entity_poly.type
_entity_poly.pdbx_seq_one_letter_code
_entity_poly.pdbx_strand_id
1 'polypeptide(L)'
;MAADSKKKKIAAIIVFSVIGVAMIVAVAVGVTCSRKSAKQNKGTASSKKAIETICQTTSYKETCQSSLENAAGDTSDPKELIKTGFQVAADKLDEVIQNSNTLKDLAKDPMASQALDVCKEMLDTAAEDLLGAVDKMGPFDASKMNEYVEDLKVWLSAAVNHQQTCLDAFEGTKGEAGEKMKGFLKTAQELTSNGLAMVSEISSLLGSLNSNTHRRRLLGSSSGGQKSKRVYKPLPSWIGARKLDLLTATPQSLKPNVVVAQDGTGKYKSIQEALKEVPKKSAQPFVIYIKEGVYKEYVIVDKDMTNVVMIGDGPTKTRISGSKNYADGTTTMYTATFAAVGDYFVAKGIGFENTAGAAKHQAVALRVQSDFSIFYNCYIDAYQDTLYTQTYRQYYRDCTISGTVDFIFGDGVAMFQNCRMVVRKPGDSQSCMVTAQGRTDKNEITAIVLQNCTITGEPDYMAVKDKNKAYLGRPWKGFARVVVIQSQIDNAIAPEGWTEWTGEKFHTSCFVAESGNRGAGADMSKRVKWQTLMKLTPEQAAAFTPARLFEGDKWVKPSGVPYVSGMMSV
;
A
#
# COMPACT_ATOMS: atom_id res chain seq x y z
N MET A 1 -31.88 1.60 -42.16
CA MET A 1 -31.29 2.10 -40.89
C MET A 1 -30.08 1.31 -40.37
N ALA A 2 -29.92 0.00 -40.69
CA ALA A 2 -28.75 -0.78 -40.22
C ALA A 2 -27.42 -0.51 -40.99
N ALA A 3 -27.48 -0.08 -42.25
CA ALA A 3 -26.28 0.18 -43.07
C ALA A 3 -25.52 1.46 -42.66
N ASP A 4 -26.21 2.43 -42.07
CA ASP A 4 -25.65 3.73 -41.71
C ASP A 4 -24.89 3.67 -40.36
N SER A 5 -25.32 2.77 -39.47
CA SER A 5 -24.63 2.45 -38.21
C SER A 5 -23.26 1.76 -38.43
N LYS A 6 -23.16 0.88 -39.45
CA LYS A 6 -21.88 0.25 -39.82
C LYS A 6 -20.87 1.25 -40.39
N LYS A 7 -21.32 2.21 -41.21
CA LYS A 7 -20.44 3.26 -41.74
C LYS A 7 -19.93 4.21 -40.65
N LYS A 8 -20.76 4.55 -39.66
CA LYS A 8 -20.33 5.36 -38.49
C LYS A 8 -19.32 4.62 -37.59
N LYS A 9 -19.48 3.30 -37.40
CA LYS A 9 -18.50 2.48 -36.64
C LYS A 9 -17.17 2.34 -37.37
N ILE A 10 -17.18 2.15 -38.69
CA ILE A 10 -15.96 2.06 -39.50
C ILE A 10 -15.25 3.41 -39.58
N ALA A 11 -16.00 4.53 -39.71
CA ALA A 11 -15.44 5.87 -39.66
C ALA A 11 -14.82 6.20 -38.29
N ALA A 12 -15.45 5.78 -37.17
CA ALA A 12 -14.88 5.94 -35.84
C ALA A 12 -13.59 5.12 -35.66
N ILE A 13 -13.54 3.87 -36.15
CA ILE A 13 -12.34 3.03 -36.08
C ILE A 13 -11.20 3.62 -36.92
N ILE A 14 -11.49 4.17 -38.10
CA ILE A 14 -10.48 4.83 -38.95
C ILE A 14 -9.97 6.12 -38.29
N VAL A 15 -10.85 6.92 -37.65
CA VAL A 15 -10.44 8.14 -36.93
C VAL A 15 -9.61 7.81 -35.68
N PHE A 16 -9.95 6.78 -34.91
CA PHE A 16 -9.14 6.34 -33.77
C PHE A 16 -7.80 5.72 -34.20
N SER A 17 -7.76 5.04 -35.35
CA SER A 17 -6.52 4.47 -35.91
C SER A 17 -5.59 5.57 -36.44
N VAL A 18 -6.14 6.61 -37.07
CA VAL A 18 -5.36 7.77 -37.57
C VAL A 18 -4.86 8.65 -36.40
N ILE A 19 -5.63 8.80 -35.32
CA ILE A 19 -5.18 9.48 -34.09
C ILE A 19 -4.13 8.64 -33.37
N GLY A 20 -4.28 7.31 -33.31
CA GLY A 20 -3.28 6.40 -32.74
C GLY A 20 -1.96 6.40 -33.53
N VAL A 21 -2.01 6.46 -34.87
CA VAL A 21 -0.81 6.55 -35.71
C VAL A 21 -0.17 7.95 -35.67
N ALA A 22 -0.95 9.02 -35.53
CA ALA A 22 -0.42 10.36 -35.28
C ALA A 22 0.27 10.47 -33.90
N MET A 23 -0.22 9.75 -32.89
CA MET A 23 0.46 9.61 -31.59
C MET A 23 1.79 8.85 -31.68
N ILE A 24 1.88 7.82 -32.53
CA ILE A 24 3.13 7.08 -32.77
C ILE A 24 4.20 7.98 -33.41
N VAL A 25 3.81 8.89 -34.32
CA VAL A 25 4.76 9.79 -34.98
C VAL A 25 5.18 10.96 -34.07
N ALA A 26 4.28 11.50 -33.23
CA ALA A 26 4.64 12.58 -32.30
C ALA A 26 5.64 12.12 -31.21
N VAL A 27 5.47 10.90 -30.69
CA VAL A 27 6.38 10.31 -29.68
C VAL A 27 7.71 9.86 -30.31
N ALA A 28 7.70 9.34 -31.55
CA ALA A 28 8.93 8.96 -32.26
C ALA A 28 9.75 10.17 -32.75
N VAL A 29 9.10 11.26 -33.17
CA VAL A 29 9.78 12.47 -33.69
C VAL A 29 10.33 13.35 -32.56
N GLY A 30 9.72 13.34 -31.36
CA GLY A 30 10.29 13.99 -30.17
C GLY A 30 11.67 13.46 -29.78
N VAL A 31 12.01 12.23 -30.20
CA VAL A 31 13.30 11.57 -29.90
C VAL A 31 14.36 11.80 -30.99
N THR A 32 14.02 12.37 -32.17
CA THR A 32 14.97 12.43 -33.30
C THR A 32 15.36 13.80 -33.86
N CYS A 33 14.83 14.92 -33.38
CA CYS A 33 15.22 16.24 -33.91
C CYS A 33 15.59 17.27 -32.84
N SER A 34 16.82 17.18 -32.31
CA SER A 34 17.53 18.35 -31.79
C SER A 34 18.66 18.72 -32.74
N ARG A 35 18.40 19.66 -33.65
CA ARG A 35 19.35 20.62 -34.24
C ARG A 35 18.64 21.51 -35.27
N LYS A 36 18.24 22.70 -34.84
CA LYS A 36 18.58 24.00 -35.47
C LYS A 36 17.86 25.15 -34.78
N SER A 37 18.64 26.13 -34.37
CA SER A 37 18.21 27.40 -33.78
C SER A 37 17.33 28.20 -34.73
N ALA A 38 16.17 28.66 -34.26
CA ALA A 38 15.51 29.87 -34.72
C ALA A 38 14.71 30.47 -33.55
N LYS A 39 15.12 31.66 -33.09
CA LYS A 39 14.40 32.48 -32.10
C LYS A 39 13.08 32.97 -32.72
N GLN A 40 11.94 32.62 -32.11
CA GLN A 40 10.70 33.42 -32.14
C GLN A 40 9.69 32.90 -31.09
N ASN A 41 8.95 33.83 -30.45
CA ASN A 41 7.92 33.65 -29.41
C ASN A 41 6.90 32.52 -29.72
N LYS A 42 7.23 31.28 -29.35
CA LYS A 42 6.36 30.08 -29.49
C LYS A 42 6.22 29.24 -28.20
N GLY A 43 6.84 29.66 -27.10
CA GLY A 43 6.90 28.88 -25.85
C GLY A 43 5.53 28.60 -25.23
N THR A 44 4.68 29.63 -25.11
CA THR A 44 3.40 29.57 -24.38
C THR A 44 2.29 28.75 -25.05
N ALA A 45 2.26 28.67 -26.38
CA ALA A 45 1.25 27.85 -27.08
C ALA A 45 1.63 26.36 -27.11
N SER A 46 2.94 26.05 -27.16
CA SER A 46 3.43 24.68 -27.17
C SER A 46 3.35 24.03 -25.79
N SER A 47 3.61 24.78 -24.71
CA SER A 47 3.48 24.30 -23.34
C SER A 47 2.03 23.99 -22.98
N LYS A 48 1.09 24.89 -23.31
CA LYS A 48 -0.35 24.67 -23.10
C LYS A 48 -0.87 23.39 -23.73
N LYS A 49 -0.52 23.13 -25.00
CA LYS A 49 -0.92 21.90 -25.68
C LYS A 49 -0.33 20.64 -25.03
N ALA A 50 0.90 20.72 -24.52
CA ALA A 50 1.52 19.61 -23.80
C ALA A 50 0.80 19.35 -22.45
N ILE A 51 0.44 20.41 -21.72
CA ILE A 51 -0.35 20.34 -20.48
C ILE A 51 -1.74 19.74 -20.74
N GLU A 52 -2.45 20.22 -21.78
CA GLU A 52 -3.75 19.65 -22.17
C GLU A 52 -3.66 18.15 -22.44
N THR A 53 -2.58 17.73 -23.15
CA THR A 53 -2.34 16.34 -23.51
C THR A 53 -2.10 15.47 -22.28
N ILE A 54 -1.22 15.91 -21.36
CA ILE A 54 -0.86 15.10 -20.18
C ILE A 54 -2.00 15.00 -19.17
N CYS A 55 -2.81 16.05 -19.07
CA CYS A 55 -3.97 16.09 -18.20
C CYS A 55 -5.17 15.32 -18.76
N GLN A 56 -5.16 14.92 -20.04
CA GLN A 56 -6.32 14.33 -20.72
C GLN A 56 -6.78 13.00 -20.10
N THR A 57 -5.84 12.22 -19.55
CA THR A 57 -6.08 10.90 -18.95
C THR A 57 -6.40 10.96 -17.45
N THR A 58 -6.36 12.15 -16.87
CA THR A 58 -6.56 12.37 -15.43
C THR A 58 -8.05 12.47 -15.06
N SER A 59 -8.36 12.13 -13.81
CA SER A 59 -9.72 12.23 -13.26
C SER A 59 -10.17 13.69 -13.07
N TYR A 60 -9.24 14.59 -12.73
CA TYR A 60 -9.50 16.00 -12.42
C TYR A 60 -8.76 16.93 -13.39
N LYS A 61 -9.25 17.00 -14.63
CA LYS A 61 -8.58 17.69 -15.74
C LYS A 61 -8.36 19.18 -15.49
N GLU A 62 -9.37 19.87 -14.99
CA GLU A 62 -9.30 21.31 -14.72
C GLU A 62 -8.26 21.63 -13.64
N THR A 63 -8.26 20.86 -12.54
CA THR A 63 -7.26 20.99 -11.46
C THR A 63 -5.85 20.68 -11.97
N CYS A 64 -5.68 19.67 -12.83
CA CYS A 64 -4.41 19.34 -13.48
C CYS A 64 -3.90 20.50 -14.33
N GLN A 65 -4.74 21.01 -15.25
CA GLN A 65 -4.34 22.06 -16.18
C GLN A 65 -4.00 23.37 -15.46
N SER A 66 -4.92 23.85 -14.60
CA SER A 66 -4.73 25.10 -13.86
C SER A 66 -3.47 25.08 -12.98
N SER A 67 -3.16 23.94 -12.35
CA SER A 67 -1.98 23.82 -11.50
C SER A 67 -0.68 23.81 -12.31
N LEU A 68 -0.65 23.10 -13.44
CA LEU A 68 0.53 23.07 -14.31
C LEU A 68 0.74 24.38 -15.07
N GLU A 69 -0.31 25.04 -15.55
CA GLU A 69 -0.19 26.34 -16.22
C GLU A 69 0.44 27.41 -15.32
N ASN A 70 0.16 27.35 -14.01
CA ASN A 70 0.70 28.27 -13.02
C ASN A 70 2.15 27.96 -12.61
N ALA A 71 2.58 26.70 -12.70
CA ALA A 71 3.85 26.24 -12.10
C ALA A 71 4.91 25.77 -13.11
N ALA A 72 4.51 25.31 -14.30
CA ALA A 72 5.41 24.64 -15.24
C ALA A 72 6.21 25.59 -16.16
N GLY A 73 5.88 26.89 -16.16
CA GLY A 73 6.48 27.85 -17.07
C GLY A 73 6.27 27.49 -18.54
N ASP A 74 7.30 27.65 -19.38
CA ASP A 74 7.25 27.38 -20.82
C ASP A 74 7.64 25.93 -21.20
N THR A 75 7.79 25.02 -20.24
CA THR A 75 8.18 23.64 -20.56
C THR A 75 7.07 22.89 -21.29
N SER A 76 7.47 22.08 -22.28
CA SER A 76 6.60 21.12 -22.96
C SER A 76 7.08 19.68 -22.76
N ASP A 77 8.12 19.46 -21.94
CA ASP A 77 8.64 18.12 -21.62
C ASP A 77 7.68 17.41 -20.65
N PRO A 78 7.05 16.28 -21.04
CA PRO A 78 6.15 15.52 -20.19
C PRO A 78 6.77 15.10 -18.85
N LYS A 79 8.07 14.83 -18.82
CA LYS A 79 8.78 14.46 -17.59
C LYS A 79 8.80 15.63 -16.60
N GLU A 80 9.16 16.82 -17.07
CA GLU A 80 9.20 18.00 -16.22
C GLU A 80 7.79 18.47 -15.82
N LEU A 81 6.79 18.27 -16.68
CA LEU A 81 5.38 18.50 -16.33
C LEU A 81 4.91 17.57 -15.20
N ILE A 82 5.22 16.27 -15.25
CA ILE A 82 4.86 15.33 -14.18
C ILE A 82 5.58 15.66 -12.87
N LYS A 83 6.89 15.95 -12.93
CA LYS A 83 7.66 16.39 -11.75
C LYS A 83 7.07 17.65 -11.14
N THR A 84 6.69 18.62 -11.98
CA THR A 84 6.02 19.85 -11.53
C THR A 84 4.69 19.51 -10.87
N GLY A 85 3.89 18.60 -11.44
CA GLY A 85 2.64 18.15 -10.83
C GLY A 85 2.82 17.54 -9.43
N PHE A 86 3.83 16.70 -9.25
CA PHE A 86 4.16 16.14 -7.93
C PHE A 86 4.65 17.20 -6.94
N GLN A 87 5.48 18.14 -7.40
CA GLN A 87 5.93 19.26 -6.58
C GLN A 87 4.76 20.12 -6.11
N VAL A 88 3.86 20.50 -7.02
CA VAL A 88 2.67 21.28 -6.67
C VAL A 88 1.76 20.53 -5.71
N ALA A 89 1.59 19.21 -5.88
CA ALA A 89 0.84 18.39 -4.94
C ALA A 89 1.49 18.41 -3.53
N ALA A 90 2.82 18.26 -3.45
CA ALA A 90 3.55 18.31 -2.18
C ALA A 90 3.45 19.69 -1.52
N ASP A 91 3.62 20.77 -2.29
CA ASP A 91 3.49 22.14 -1.80
C ASP A 91 2.07 22.39 -1.24
N LYS A 92 1.02 21.84 -1.87
CA LYS A 92 -0.35 21.92 -1.35
C LYS A 92 -0.55 21.14 -0.06
N LEU A 93 0.10 20.00 0.13
CA LEU A 93 0.07 19.31 1.42
C LEU A 93 0.76 20.14 2.50
N ASP A 94 1.92 20.72 2.20
CA ASP A 94 2.65 21.60 3.11
C ASP A 94 1.82 22.84 3.50
N GLU A 95 1.08 23.44 2.56
CA GLU A 95 0.13 24.52 2.86
C GLU A 95 -0.96 24.06 3.85
N VAL A 96 -1.51 22.85 3.70
CA VAL A 96 -2.51 22.29 4.63
C VAL A 96 -1.88 22.05 6.01
N ILE A 97 -0.65 21.54 6.06
CA ILE A 97 0.10 21.33 7.29
C ILE A 97 0.40 22.66 7.99
N GLN A 98 0.76 23.73 7.27
CA GLN A 98 1.00 25.05 7.87
C GLN A 98 -0.28 25.70 8.41
N ASN A 99 -1.39 25.51 7.69
CA ASN A 99 -2.71 25.93 8.16
C ASN A 99 -3.19 25.12 9.38
N SER A 100 -2.50 24.04 9.76
CA SER A 100 -2.89 23.20 10.90
C SER A 100 -2.89 23.91 12.25
N ASN A 101 -2.18 25.02 12.42
CA ASN A 101 -2.30 25.82 13.64
C ASN A 101 -3.68 26.49 13.74
N THR A 102 -4.21 26.99 12.62
CA THR A 102 -5.60 27.44 12.49
C THR A 102 -6.58 26.28 12.72
N LEU A 103 -6.18 25.04 12.40
CA LEU A 103 -6.98 23.83 12.65
C LEU A 103 -6.96 23.37 14.11
N LYS A 104 -5.88 23.66 14.87
CA LYS A 104 -5.81 23.35 16.31
C LYS A 104 -6.88 24.10 17.08
N ASP A 105 -7.15 25.36 16.74
CA ASP A 105 -8.21 26.16 17.37
C ASP A 105 -9.62 25.60 17.10
N LEU A 106 -9.78 24.82 16.02
CA LEU A 106 -11.00 24.11 15.69
C LEU A 106 -11.13 22.78 16.44
N ALA A 107 -10.04 22.23 16.97
CA ALA A 107 -9.97 20.94 17.65
C ALA A 107 -10.08 21.11 19.17
N LYS A 108 -11.30 21.35 19.66
CA LYS A 108 -11.59 21.48 21.10
C LYS A 108 -11.77 20.14 21.83
N ASP A 109 -11.82 19.04 21.08
CA ASP A 109 -12.02 17.67 21.59
C ASP A 109 -10.69 16.89 21.59
N PRO A 110 -10.38 16.09 22.63
CA PRO A 110 -9.13 15.33 22.70
C PRO A 110 -8.91 14.34 21.54
N MET A 111 -9.96 13.69 21.03
CA MET A 111 -9.84 12.79 19.88
C MET A 111 -9.64 13.59 18.59
N ALA A 112 -10.28 14.75 18.45
CA ALA A 112 -10.04 15.65 17.31
C ALA A 112 -8.59 16.21 17.32
N SER A 113 -8.02 16.47 18.50
CA SER A 113 -6.61 16.87 18.61
C SER A 113 -5.68 15.75 18.18
N GLN A 114 -5.91 14.52 18.65
CA GLN A 114 -5.14 13.35 18.22
C GLN A 114 -5.30 13.10 16.70
N ALA A 115 -6.50 13.28 16.16
CA ALA A 115 -6.76 13.15 14.73
C ALA A 115 -5.95 14.16 13.91
N LEU A 116 -5.79 15.39 14.42
CA LEU A 116 -4.97 16.40 13.79
C LEU A 116 -3.47 16.05 13.84
N ASP A 117 -2.99 15.44 14.92
CA ASP A 117 -1.60 14.96 15.01
C ASP A 117 -1.34 13.80 14.04
N VAL A 118 -2.26 12.83 13.95
CA VAL A 118 -2.25 11.78 12.92
C VAL A 118 -2.21 12.41 11.53
N CYS A 119 -3.08 13.39 11.28
CA CYS A 119 -3.13 14.05 9.99
C CYS A 119 -1.80 14.69 9.61
N LYS A 120 -1.15 15.42 10.53
CA LYS A 120 0.18 16.01 10.27
C LYS A 120 1.22 14.95 9.92
N GLU A 121 1.30 13.88 10.71
CA GLU A 121 2.24 12.78 10.47
C GLU A 121 2.05 12.15 9.09
N MET A 122 0.79 11.93 8.69
CA MET A 122 0.45 11.34 7.40
C MET A 122 0.69 12.32 6.24
N LEU A 123 0.31 13.59 6.36
CA LEU A 123 0.54 14.57 5.30
C LEU A 123 2.03 14.86 5.10
N ASP A 124 2.83 14.91 6.17
CA ASP A 124 4.28 15.04 6.08
C ASP A 124 4.88 13.85 5.30
N THR A 125 4.40 12.63 5.59
CA THR A 125 4.83 11.42 4.88
C THR A 125 4.37 11.42 3.41
N ALA A 126 3.14 11.86 3.12
CA ALA A 126 2.64 11.99 1.75
C ALA A 126 3.47 12.97 0.92
N ALA A 127 3.86 14.10 1.50
CA ALA A 127 4.75 15.06 0.85
C ALA A 127 6.14 14.46 0.61
N GLU A 128 6.67 13.67 1.55
CA GLU A 128 7.93 12.93 1.37
C GLU A 128 7.85 11.92 0.22
N ASP A 129 6.75 11.18 0.08
CA ASP A 129 6.54 10.24 -1.03
C ASP A 129 6.46 10.94 -2.39
N LEU A 130 5.73 12.06 -2.48
CA LEU A 130 5.62 12.88 -3.69
C LEU A 130 6.97 13.46 -4.12
N LEU A 131 7.75 13.97 -3.17
CA LEU A 131 9.08 14.52 -3.45
C LEU A 131 10.10 13.42 -3.77
N GLY A 132 9.98 12.25 -3.11
CA GLY A 132 10.74 11.06 -3.48
C GLY A 132 10.48 10.64 -4.93
N ALA A 133 9.22 10.72 -5.38
CA ALA A 133 8.84 10.46 -6.76
C ALA A 133 9.49 11.46 -7.75
N VAL A 134 9.58 12.75 -7.40
CA VAL A 134 10.31 13.76 -8.19
C VAL A 134 11.79 13.39 -8.33
N ASP A 135 12.45 13.03 -7.22
CA ASP A 135 13.87 12.67 -7.19
C ASP A 135 14.17 11.41 -8.01
N LYS A 136 13.31 10.39 -7.90
CA LYS A 136 13.41 9.14 -8.68
C LYS A 136 13.35 9.38 -10.18
N MET A 137 12.54 10.34 -10.62
CA MET A 137 12.45 10.73 -12.02
C MET A 137 13.67 11.51 -12.50
N GLY A 138 14.49 12.10 -11.63
CA GLY A 138 15.69 12.86 -12.00
C GLY A 138 16.67 12.10 -12.91
N PRO A 139 17.32 11.02 -12.44
CA PRO A 139 18.38 10.28 -13.15
C PRO A 139 17.86 9.35 -14.25
N PHE A 140 16.71 9.66 -14.85
CA PHE A 140 15.95 8.86 -15.81
C PHE A 140 16.83 8.05 -16.78
N ASP A 141 17.02 6.78 -16.43
CA ASP A 141 17.60 5.74 -17.27
C ASP A 141 16.44 5.03 -17.99
N ALA A 142 16.35 5.24 -19.31
CA ALA A 142 15.33 4.61 -20.15
C ALA A 142 15.32 3.07 -20.04
N SER A 143 16.44 2.45 -19.68
CA SER A 143 16.55 1.01 -19.50
C SER A 143 15.93 0.48 -18.19
N LYS A 144 15.57 1.37 -17.25
CA LYS A 144 14.96 1.05 -15.95
C LYS A 144 13.55 1.62 -15.77
N MET A 145 12.92 2.08 -16.86
CA MET A 145 11.62 2.76 -16.81
C MET A 145 10.52 1.96 -16.12
N ASN A 146 10.43 0.65 -16.38
CA ASN A 146 9.40 -0.18 -15.74
C ASN A 146 9.56 -0.23 -14.21
N GLU A 147 10.80 -0.37 -13.73
CA GLU A 147 11.09 -0.36 -12.28
C GLU A 147 10.75 0.99 -11.65
N TYR A 148 11.05 2.09 -12.36
CA TYR A 148 10.73 3.42 -11.89
C TYR A 148 9.22 3.64 -11.78
N VAL A 149 8.47 3.21 -12.79
CA VAL A 149 7.01 3.39 -12.83
C VAL A 149 6.31 2.60 -11.73
N GLU A 150 6.74 1.38 -11.42
CA GLU A 150 6.12 0.60 -10.34
C GLU A 150 6.42 1.19 -8.96
N ASP A 151 7.66 1.62 -8.68
CA ASP A 151 7.96 2.35 -7.44
C ASP A 151 7.15 3.65 -7.33
N LEU A 152 7.03 4.41 -8.42
CA LEU A 152 6.23 5.64 -8.46
C LEU A 152 4.76 5.36 -8.14
N LYS A 153 4.16 4.30 -8.70
CA LYS A 153 2.79 3.91 -8.38
C LYS A 153 2.64 3.51 -6.91
N VAL A 154 3.60 2.77 -6.34
CA VAL A 154 3.60 2.42 -4.91
C VAL A 154 3.57 3.68 -4.05
N TRP A 155 4.48 4.63 -4.30
CA TRP A 155 4.60 5.85 -3.49
C TRP A 155 3.42 6.81 -3.69
N LEU A 156 2.91 6.94 -4.91
CA LEU A 156 1.71 7.75 -5.17
C LEU A 156 0.46 7.12 -4.55
N SER A 157 0.31 5.79 -4.59
CA SER A 157 -0.79 5.13 -3.87
C SER A 157 -0.67 5.35 -2.36
N ALA A 158 0.56 5.25 -1.81
CA ALA A 158 0.79 5.56 -0.40
C ALA A 158 0.46 7.02 -0.05
N ALA A 159 0.84 7.99 -0.90
CA ALA A 159 0.49 9.41 -0.70
C ALA A 159 -1.03 9.65 -0.71
N VAL A 160 -1.78 8.96 -1.58
CA VAL A 160 -3.26 8.96 -1.57
C VAL A 160 -3.77 8.39 -0.24
N ASN A 161 -3.26 7.23 0.19
CA ASN A 161 -3.68 6.60 1.44
C ASN A 161 -3.35 7.44 2.68
N HIS A 162 -2.20 8.11 2.73
CA HIS A 162 -1.82 8.99 3.84
C HIS A 162 -2.80 10.17 3.97
N GLN A 163 -3.20 10.77 2.85
CA GLN A 163 -4.23 11.81 2.83
C GLN A 163 -5.59 11.26 3.29
N GLN A 164 -5.94 10.05 2.89
CA GLN A 164 -7.17 9.40 3.35
C GLN A 164 -7.11 9.07 4.84
N THR A 165 -5.97 8.58 5.35
CA THR A 165 -5.76 8.26 6.77
C THR A 165 -5.87 9.52 7.63
N CYS A 166 -5.38 10.67 7.14
CA CYS A 166 -5.65 11.96 7.79
C CYS A 166 -7.16 12.20 7.97
N LEU A 167 -7.97 11.99 6.92
CA LEU A 167 -9.42 12.19 6.99
C LEU A 167 -10.11 11.16 7.90
N ASP A 168 -9.71 9.90 7.80
CA ASP A 168 -10.27 8.80 8.58
C ASP A 168 -10.03 8.98 10.08
N ALA A 169 -8.93 9.64 10.46
CA ALA A 169 -8.64 9.95 11.86
C ALA A 169 -9.71 10.84 12.51
N PHE A 170 -10.45 11.64 11.72
CA PHE A 170 -11.54 12.48 12.21
C PHE A 170 -12.89 11.74 12.29
N GLU A 171 -13.00 10.50 11.81
CA GLU A 171 -14.23 9.71 11.92
C GLU A 171 -14.61 9.49 13.40
N GLY A 172 -15.86 9.81 13.73
CA GLY A 172 -16.38 9.72 15.10
C GLY A 172 -15.94 10.85 16.04
N THR A 173 -15.12 11.80 15.58
CA THR A 173 -14.81 13.02 16.35
C THR A 173 -16.01 13.98 16.38
N LYS A 174 -16.07 14.82 17.42
CA LYS A 174 -17.13 15.83 17.56
C LYS A 174 -16.74 17.14 16.87
N GLY A 175 -17.68 17.75 16.14
CA GLY A 175 -17.53 19.08 15.56
C GLY A 175 -17.28 19.08 14.04
N GLU A 176 -16.81 20.22 13.52
CA GLU A 176 -16.64 20.46 12.08
C GLU A 176 -15.20 20.25 11.57
N ALA A 177 -14.27 19.83 12.44
CA ALA A 177 -12.86 19.74 12.10
C ALA A 177 -12.59 18.78 10.93
N GLY A 178 -13.23 17.62 10.91
CA GLY A 178 -13.11 16.64 9.82
C GLY A 178 -13.61 17.17 8.48
N GLU A 179 -14.79 17.80 8.44
CA GLU A 179 -15.34 18.38 7.20
C GLU A 179 -14.49 19.54 6.68
N LYS A 180 -13.95 20.38 7.58
CA LYS A 180 -13.02 21.45 7.18
C LYS A 180 -11.72 20.87 6.64
N MET A 181 -11.15 19.85 7.29
CA MET A 181 -9.95 19.15 6.81
C MET A 181 -10.16 18.56 5.42
N LYS A 182 -11.31 17.94 5.18
CA LYS A 182 -11.70 17.45 3.85
C LYS A 182 -11.72 18.57 2.80
N GLY A 183 -12.23 19.75 3.16
CA GLY A 183 -12.18 20.95 2.31
C GLY A 183 -10.75 21.39 2.01
N PHE A 184 -9.87 21.44 3.02
CA PHE A 184 -8.47 21.84 2.87
C PHE A 184 -7.66 20.86 2.01
N LEU A 185 -7.92 19.55 2.14
CA LEU A 185 -7.19 18.52 1.41
C LEU A 185 -7.68 18.29 -0.02
N LYS A 186 -8.86 18.79 -0.38
CA LYS A 186 -9.51 18.50 -1.66
C LYS A 186 -8.56 18.68 -2.86
N THR A 187 -7.93 19.85 -2.98
CA THR A 187 -7.03 20.14 -4.11
C THR A 187 -5.78 19.25 -4.10
N ALA A 188 -5.20 18.97 -2.93
CA ALA A 188 -4.04 18.09 -2.82
C ALA A 188 -4.38 16.64 -3.22
N GLN A 189 -5.56 16.15 -2.83
CA GLN A 189 -6.08 14.83 -3.22
C GLN A 189 -6.31 14.73 -4.73
N GLU A 190 -6.93 15.74 -5.33
CA GLU A 190 -7.13 15.80 -6.78
C GLU A 190 -5.79 15.79 -7.55
N LEU A 191 -4.80 16.55 -7.08
CA LEU A 191 -3.48 16.60 -7.69
C LEU A 191 -2.71 15.28 -7.55
N THR A 192 -2.78 14.65 -6.38
CA THR A 192 -2.14 13.34 -6.13
C THR A 192 -2.77 12.25 -7.01
N SER A 193 -4.11 12.23 -7.11
CA SER A 193 -4.87 11.35 -8.01
C SER A 193 -4.48 11.54 -9.48
N ASN A 194 -4.39 12.80 -9.93
CA ASN A 194 -3.93 13.11 -11.27
C ASN A 194 -2.50 12.62 -11.51
N GLY A 195 -1.60 12.82 -10.53
CA GLY A 195 -0.24 12.30 -10.55
C GLY A 195 -0.19 10.79 -10.78
N LEU A 196 -0.99 10.04 -10.02
CA LEU A 196 -1.09 8.59 -10.12
C LEU A 196 -1.68 8.14 -11.47
N ALA A 197 -2.68 8.84 -11.99
CA ALA A 197 -3.25 8.56 -13.30
C ALA A 197 -2.22 8.76 -14.43
N MET A 198 -1.43 9.84 -14.38
CA MET A 198 -0.37 10.12 -15.36
C MET A 198 0.69 9.00 -15.38
N VAL A 199 1.16 8.56 -14.20
CA VAL A 199 2.13 7.45 -14.11
C VAL A 199 1.53 6.12 -14.58
N SER A 200 0.26 5.88 -14.27
CA SER A 200 -0.43 4.65 -14.69
C SER A 200 -0.57 4.55 -16.20
N GLU A 201 -0.82 5.67 -16.89
CA GLU A 201 -0.86 5.69 -18.35
C GLU A 201 0.52 5.46 -18.99
N ILE A 202 1.59 6.00 -18.41
CA ILE A 202 2.95 5.70 -18.89
C ILE A 202 3.22 4.19 -18.80
N SER A 203 2.79 3.55 -17.71
CA SER A 203 2.90 2.10 -17.54
C SER A 203 2.14 1.32 -18.61
N SER A 204 0.89 1.72 -18.90
CA SER A 204 0.03 1.03 -19.87
C SER A 204 0.63 1.08 -21.28
N LEU A 205 1.17 2.24 -21.67
CA LEU A 205 1.83 2.45 -22.96
C LEU A 205 3.12 1.62 -23.08
N LEU A 206 3.96 1.59 -22.04
CA LEU A 206 5.17 0.76 -22.02
C LEU A 206 4.87 -0.74 -22.09
N GLY A 207 3.83 -1.18 -21.39
CA GLY A 207 3.33 -2.55 -21.44
C GLY A 207 2.95 -2.94 -22.87
N SER A 208 2.23 -2.07 -23.59
CA SER A 208 1.80 -2.31 -24.97
C SER A 208 2.96 -2.36 -25.99
N LEU A 209 4.04 -1.60 -25.74
CA LEU A 209 5.23 -1.56 -26.59
C LEU A 209 6.14 -2.78 -26.38
N ASN A 210 6.29 -3.25 -25.14
CA ASN A 210 7.09 -4.44 -24.83
C ASN A 210 6.48 -5.75 -25.37
N SER A 211 5.17 -5.79 -25.59
CA SER A 211 4.52 -6.90 -26.31
C SER A 211 4.87 -6.98 -27.81
N ASN A 212 5.51 -5.95 -28.39
CA ASN A 212 5.68 -5.83 -29.84
C ASN A 212 7.12 -5.64 -30.37
N THR A 213 8.20 -5.60 -29.57
CA THR A 213 9.55 -5.55 -30.20
C THR A 213 10.73 -5.89 -29.29
N HIS A 214 11.64 -6.72 -29.83
CA HIS A 214 12.96 -7.03 -29.27
C HIS A 214 13.88 -5.80 -29.18
N ARG A 215 14.60 -5.70 -28.05
CA ARG A 215 15.88 -4.99 -27.78
C ARG A 215 16.21 -3.75 -28.64
N ARG A 216 16.23 -2.56 -28.01
CA ARG A 216 17.29 -1.56 -28.25
C ARG A 216 17.69 -0.87 -26.94
N ARG A 217 18.94 -1.12 -26.53
CA ARG A 217 19.60 -0.50 -25.37
C ARG A 217 20.23 0.81 -25.86
N LEU A 218 19.76 1.95 -25.38
CA LEU A 218 20.35 3.26 -25.65
C LEU A 218 21.14 3.72 -24.43
N LEU A 219 22.43 4.01 -24.66
CA LEU A 219 23.38 4.53 -23.67
C LEU A 219 23.04 5.99 -23.35
N GLY A 220 22.93 6.33 -22.06
CA GLY A 220 22.69 7.69 -21.58
C GLY A 220 23.75 8.11 -20.56
N SER A 221 24.50 9.15 -20.91
CA SER A 221 25.57 9.79 -20.15
C SER A 221 25.03 10.56 -18.94
N SER A 222 25.66 10.38 -17.77
CA SER A 222 25.40 11.13 -16.54
C SER A 222 26.06 12.51 -16.57
N SER A 223 25.30 13.58 -16.34
CA SER A 223 25.81 14.90 -15.97
C SER A 223 24.99 15.50 -14.83
N GLY A 224 25.73 16.09 -13.89
CA GLY A 224 25.34 16.42 -12.52
C GLY A 224 24.08 17.28 -12.31
N GLY A 225 23.45 17.04 -11.16
CA GLY A 225 22.37 17.84 -10.57
C GLY A 225 22.49 17.86 -9.04
N GLN A 226 22.16 19.00 -8.46
CA GLN A 226 22.36 19.45 -7.08
C GLN A 226 21.98 18.50 -5.93
N LYS A 227 22.66 18.68 -4.79
CA LYS A 227 22.40 18.03 -3.49
C LYS A 227 21.02 18.46 -2.92
N SER A 228 19.97 17.70 -3.25
CA SER A 228 18.77 17.58 -2.41
C SER A 228 19.10 16.76 -1.15
N LYS A 229 18.57 17.14 0.01
CA LYS A 229 18.73 16.41 1.28
C LYS A 229 17.81 15.18 1.39
N ARG A 230 17.07 14.81 0.34
CA ARG A 230 16.15 13.66 0.33
C ARG A 230 16.65 12.62 -0.67
N VAL A 231 16.72 11.37 -0.22
CA VAL A 231 17.51 10.30 -0.84
C VAL A 231 16.55 9.30 -1.46
N TYR A 232 16.66 9.14 -2.78
CA TYR A 232 16.14 7.99 -3.51
C TYR A 232 16.45 6.68 -2.75
N LYS A 233 15.46 5.81 -2.55
CA LYS A 233 15.56 4.56 -1.78
C LYS A 233 15.81 3.34 -2.71
N PRO A 234 17.08 3.00 -3.08
CA PRO A 234 17.35 1.78 -3.81
C PRO A 234 17.15 0.56 -2.91
N LEU A 235 16.79 -0.59 -3.51
CA LEU A 235 16.86 -1.87 -2.81
C LEU A 235 18.26 -2.04 -2.16
N PRO A 236 18.33 -2.29 -0.84
CA PRO A 236 19.59 -2.47 -0.14
C PRO A 236 20.43 -3.59 -0.76
N SER A 237 21.75 -3.39 -0.81
CA SER A 237 22.66 -4.38 -1.41
C SER A 237 22.68 -5.73 -0.67
N TRP A 238 22.31 -5.77 0.62
CA TRP A 238 22.16 -7.02 1.37
C TRP A 238 20.97 -7.87 0.94
N ILE A 239 19.96 -7.25 0.30
CA ILE A 239 18.89 -7.99 -0.35
C ILE A 239 19.48 -8.74 -1.56
N GLY A 240 20.38 -8.13 -2.35
CA GLY A 240 21.01 -8.78 -3.51
C GLY A 240 22.21 -9.70 -3.22
N ALA A 241 22.86 -9.58 -2.04
CA ALA A 241 24.06 -10.33 -1.69
C ALA A 241 23.93 -11.05 -0.34
N ARG A 242 23.85 -12.39 -0.39
CA ARG A 242 24.10 -13.38 0.69
C ARG A 242 23.60 -12.99 2.10
N LYS A 243 22.44 -13.53 2.50
CA LYS A 243 22.16 -14.02 3.87
C LYS A 243 20.90 -14.90 3.94
N LEU A 244 20.86 -15.98 3.14
CA LEU A 244 19.91 -17.10 3.36
C LEU A 244 19.93 -17.58 4.83
N ASP A 245 21.06 -17.39 5.52
CA ASP A 245 21.27 -17.80 6.90
C ASP A 245 20.35 -17.14 7.92
N LEU A 246 19.86 -15.90 7.78
CA LEU A 246 19.09 -15.28 8.89
C LEU A 246 17.72 -15.94 9.11
N LEU A 247 17.12 -16.45 8.04
CA LEU A 247 15.76 -17.00 8.06
C LEU A 247 15.76 -18.52 8.20
N THR A 248 16.87 -19.19 7.88
CA THR A 248 17.16 -20.56 8.31
C THR A 248 17.89 -20.64 9.65
N ALA A 249 18.41 -19.51 10.17
CA ALA A 249 19.17 -19.50 11.41
C ALA A 249 18.32 -19.93 12.59
N THR A 250 18.93 -20.81 13.37
CA THR A 250 18.57 -21.12 14.75
C THR A 250 19.05 -19.99 15.66
N PRO A 251 18.45 -19.81 16.85
CA PRO A 251 18.96 -18.88 17.86
C PRO A 251 20.47 -18.98 18.10
N GLN A 252 21.05 -20.18 17.99
CA GLN A 252 22.47 -20.47 18.20
C GLN A 252 23.36 -20.03 17.03
N SER A 253 22.84 -20.01 15.80
CA SER A 253 23.58 -19.57 14.61
C SER A 253 23.38 -18.08 14.30
N LEU A 254 22.48 -17.41 15.02
CA LEU A 254 22.28 -15.96 14.89
C LEU A 254 23.49 -15.19 15.43
N LYS A 255 23.88 -14.14 14.71
CA LYS A 255 24.82 -13.12 15.18
C LYS A 255 24.08 -11.79 15.33
N PRO A 256 23.30 -11.62 16.41
CA PRO A 256 22.52 -10.40 16.62
C PRO A 256 23.42 -9.22 16.95
N ASN A 257 23.00 -8.02 16.55
CA ASN A 257 23.63 -6.77 17.00
C ASN A 257 23.27 -6.50 18.47
N VAL A 258 22.03 -6.79 18.86
CA VAL A 258 21.53 -6.63 20.24
C VAL A 258 20.64 -7.82 20.61
N VAL A 259 20.74 -8.25 21.87
CA VAL A 259 19.86 -9.26 22.46
C VAL A 259 19.01 -8.62 23.53
N VAL A 260 17.70 -8.84 23.47
CA VAL A 260 16.71 -8.44 24.48
C VAL A 260 16.25 -9.69 25.22
N ALA A 261 16.31 -9.67 26.55
CA ALA A 261 15.81 -10.76 27.38
C ALA A 261 15.37 -10.25 28.76
N GLN A 262 14.12 -10.55 29.15
CA GLN A 262 13.58 -10.12 30.45
C GLN A 262 14.28 -10.79 31.65
N ASP A 263 14.85 -11.98 31.44
CA ASP A 263 15.61 -12.76 32.43
C ASP A 263 17.01 -12.17 32.76
N GLY A 264 17.43 -11.12 32.04
CA GLY A 264 18.73 -10.48 32.23
C GLY A 264 19.90 -11.13 31.49
N THR A 265 19.65 -12.14 30.65
CA THR A 265 20.68 -12.78 29.81
C THR A 265 20.97 -12.04 28.50
N GLY A 266 20.21 -10.99 28.21
CA GLY A 266 20.40 -10.05 27.10
C GLY A 266 21.04 -8.73 27.54
N LYS A 267 21.38 -7.88 26.57
CA LYS A 267 21.91 -6.53 26.84
C LYS A 267 20.85 -5.61 27.45
N TYR A 268 19.60 -5.75 27.00
CA TYR A 268 18.45 -5.00 27.50
C TYR A 268 17.32 -5.92 27.94
N LYS A 269 16.46 -5.40 28.80
CA LYS A 269 15.21 -6.07 29.22
C LYS A 269 14.00 -5.60 28.41
N SER A 270 14.12 -4.49 27.71
CA SER A 270 13.06 -3.90 26.89
C SER A 270 13.46 -3.78 25.43
N ILE A 271 12.47 -3.83 24.54
CA ILE A 271 12.66 -3.66 23.10
C ILE A 271 12.94 -2.19 22.77
N GLN A 272 12.27 -1.26 23.45
CA GLN A 272 12.48 0.17 23.26
C GLN A 272 13.93 0.61 23.56
N GLU A 273 14.59 0.01 24.54
CA GLU A 273 16.01 0.30 24.80
C GLU A 273 16.91 -0.22 23.68
N ALA A 274 16.65 -1.42 23.16
CA ALA A 274 17.39 -1.97 22.03
C ALA A 274 17.28 -1.11 20.77
N LEU A 275 16.10 -0.52 20.52
CA LEU A 275 15.89 0.36 19.38
C LEU A 275 16.75 1.63 19.40
N LYS A 276 17.18 2.09 20.58
CA LYS A 276 18.08 3.26 20.69
C LYS A 276 19.47 3.00 20.11
N GLU A 277 19.85 1.74 19.91
CA GLU A 277 21.11 1.38 19.27
C GLU A 277 21.03 1.29 17.74
N VAL A 278 19.83 1.32 17.16
CA VAL A 278 19.65 1.22 15.72
C VAL A 278 20.26 2.45 15.04
N PRO A 279 21.27 2.30 14.17
CA PRO A 279 21.84 3.43 13.45
C PRO A 279 20.82 4.01 12.47
N LYS A 280 20.66 5.33 12.50
CA LYS A 280 19.73 6.03 11.59
C LYS A 280 20.12 5.81 10.13
N LYS A 281 19.14 5.44 9.31
CA LYS A 281 19.21 5.23 7.87
C LYS A 281 20.35 4.28 7.46
N SER A 282 20.61 3.28 8.29
CA SER A 282 21.62 2.25 8.02
C SER A 282 21.30 1.51 6.73
N ALA A 283 22.28 1.40 5.83
CA ALA A 283 22.19 0.53 4.65
C ALA A 283 22.47 -0.95 4.98
N GLN A 284 22.89 -1.26 6.20
CA GLN A 284 23.19 -2.62 6.68
C GLN A 284 22.09 -3.11 7.64
N PRO A 285 21.78 -4.42 7.64
CA PRO A 285 20.83 -4.99 8.57
C PRO A 285 21.25 -4.76 10.03
N PHE A 286 20.31 -4.34 10.87
CA PHE A 286 20.46 -4.31 12.32
C PHE A 286 19.58 -5.37 12.95
N VAL A 287 20.19 -6.45 13.45
CA VAL A 287 19.51 -7.63 13.96
C VAL A 287 19.29 -7.52 15.46
N ILE A 288 18.03 -7.51 15.88
CA ILE A 288 17.59 -7.56 17.27
C ILE A 288 17.02 -8.95 17.53
N TYR A 289 17.69 -9.71 18.40
CA TYR A 289 17.18 -11.00 18.88
C TYR A 289 16.42 -10.79 20.19
N ILE A 290 15.16 -11.19 20.21
CA ILE A 290 14.25 -11.01 21.35
C ILE A 290 13.95 -12.40 21.89
N LYS A 291 14.43 -12.69 23.10
CA LYS A 291 14.18 -13.98 23.73
C LYS A 291 12.73 -14.15 24.15
N GLU A 292 12.32 -15.39 24.41
CA GLU A 292 11.00 -15.71 24.94
C GLU A 292 10.61 -14.84 26.14
N GLY A 293 9.32 -14.49 26.20
CA GLY A 293 8.79 -13.53 27.16
C GLY A 293 7.58 -12.79 26.59
N VAL A 294 6.85 -12.14 27.50
CA VAL A 294 5.75 -11.25 27.16
C VAL A 294 6.19 -9.82 27.45
N TYR A 295 6.49 -9.08 26.37
CA TYR A 295 6.96 -7.71 26.39
C TYR A 295 5.77 -6.76 26.30
N LYS A 296 5.34 -6.25 27.46
CA LYS A 296 4.24 -5.27 27.56
C LYS A 296 4.74 -3.87 27.21
N GLU A 297 4.94 -3.63 25.91
CA GLU A 297 5.53 -2.41 25.37
C GLU A 297 4.78 -1.97 24.11
N TYR A 298 4.70 -0.65 23.90
CA TYR A 298 4.28 -0.08 22.62
C TYR A 298 5.52 0.27 21.82
N VAL A 299 5.73 -0.39 20.68
CA VAL A 299 7.00 -0.31 19.94
C VAL A 299 6.78 0.35 18.59
N ILE A 300 7.62 1.35 18.27
CA ILE A 300 7.63 2.00 16.96
C ILE A 300 9.04 1.87 16.39
N VAL A 301 9.17 1.15 15.28
CA VAL A 301 10.39 1.17 14.45
C VAL A 301 10.21 2.33 13.49
N ASP A 302 10.74 3.50 13.85
CA ASP A 302 10.47 4.75 13.15
C ASP A 302 11.07 4.79 11.74
N LYS A 303 10.71 5.82 10.97
CA LYS A 303 11.15 5.97 9.56
C LYS A 303 12.66 6.13 9.39
N ASP A 304 13.39 6.56 10.41
CA ASP A 304 14.85 6.65 10.39
C ASP A 304 15.49 5.28 10.70
N MET A 305 14.76 4.30 11.24
CA MET A 305 15.24 2.96 11.57
C MET A 305 15.07 1.97 10.41
N THR A 306 15.83 2.16 9.32
CA THR A 306 15.78 1.26 8.14
C THR A 306 16.55 -0.04 8.34
N ASN A 307 16.15 -1.12 7.66
CA ASN A 307 16.82 -2.43 7.66
C ASN A 307 16.89 -3.10 9.05
N VAL A 308 15.89 -2.88 9.90
CA VAL A 308 15.78 -3.57 11.19
C VAL A 308 15.23 -4.98 10.99
N VAL A 309 15.92 -5.96 11.57
CA VAL A 309 15.51 -7.36 11.56
C VAL A 309 15.26 -7.82 13.00
N MET A 310 14.02 -8.10 13.35
CA MET A 310 13.64 -8.63 14.66
C MET A 310 13.37 -10.13 14.57
N ILE A 311 14.00 -10.90 15.46
CA ILE A 311 13.86 -12.36 15.51
C ILE A 311 13.48 -12.77 16.92
N GLY A 312 12.40 -13.54 17.07
CA GLY A 312 11.96 -14.12 18.32
C GLY A 312 12.26 -15.61 18.45
N ASP A 313 12.08 -16.17 19.65
CA ASP A 313 12.21 -17.61 19.95
C ASP A 313 11.03 -18.46 19.44
N GLY A 314 10.05 -17.82 18.80
CA GLY A 314 8.85 -18.46 18.26
C GLY A 314 7.62 -17.59 18.51
N PRO A 315 6.66 -17.60 17.59
CA PRO A 315 5.58 -16.61 17.58
C PRO A 315 4.60 -16.74 18.76
N THR A 316 4.59 -17.88 19.46
CA THR A 316 3.81 -18.08 20.69
C THR A 316 4.63 -17.87 21.97
N LYS A 317 5.96 -17.77 21.86
CA LYS A 317 6.89 -17.65 23.00
C LYS A 317 7.38 -16.23 23.21
N THR A 318 7.68 -15.52 22.12
CA THR A 318 8.08 -14.11 22.14
C THR A 318 6.88 -13.27 21.74
N ARG A 319 6.21 -12.64 22.71
CA ARG A 319 4.99 -11.85 22.48
C ARG A 319 5.24 -10.38 22.82
N ILE A 320 4.88 -9.48 21.93
CA ILE A 320 4.82 -8.03 22.16
C ILE A 320 3.35 -7.66 22.34
N SER A 321 3.01 -7.08 23.49
CA SER A 321 1.64 -7.01 23.99
C SER A 321 1.23 -5.60 24.41
N GLY A 322 0.06 -5.17 23.94
CA GLY A 322 -0.57 -3.91 24.32
C GLY A 322 -2.08 -4.05 24.45
N SER A 323 -2.75 -2.95 24.79
CA SER A 323 -4.22 -2.92 24.99
C SER A 323 -4.85 -1.56 24.67
N LYS A 324 -4.17 -0.70 23.89
CA LYS A 324 -4.75 0.59 23.47
C LYS A 324 -5.90 0.31 22.51
N ASN A 325 -6.94 1.13 22.56
CA ASN A 325 -8.16 0.91 21.78
C ASN A 325 -8.94 2.21 21.57
N TYR A 326 -9.85 2.17 20.61
CA TYR A 326 -10.67 3.31 20.23
C TYR A 326 -11.72 3.68 21.28
N ALA A 327 -12.37 2.69 21.90
CA ALA A 327 -13.41 2.93 22.90
C ALA A 327 -12.92 3.78 24.10
N ASP A 328 -11.64 3.65 24.44
CA ASP A 328 -10.99 4.38 25.52
C ASP A 328 -10.33 5.71 25.06
N GLY A 329 -10.66 6.18 23.84
CA GLY A 329 -10.28 7.52 23.36
C GLY A 329 -8.94 7.62 22.62
N THR A 330 -8.42 6.51 22.08
CA THR A 330 -7.22 6.50 21.22
C THR A 330 -7.61 6.32 19.75
N THR A 331 -7.17 7.20 18.85
CA THR A 331 -7.44 7.04 17.41
C THR A 331 -6.85 5.73 16.89
N THR A 332 -7.52 5.06 15.93
CA THR A 332 -7.17 3.71 15.47
C THR A 332 -5.68 3.53 15.15
N MET A 333 -5.07 4.48 14.43
CA MET A 333 -3.64 4.43 14.10
C MET A 333 -2.72 4.35 15.33
N TYR A 334 -3.07 5.05 16.41
CA TYR A 334 -2.31 5.09 17.67
C TYR A 334 -2.66 3.95 18.64
N THR A 335 -3.61 3.08 18.29
CA THR A 335 -3.90 1.87 19.07
C THR A 335 -2.86 0.76 18.88
N ALA A 336 -2.05 0.84 17.82
CA ALA A 336 -1.07 -0.17 17.44
C ALA A 336 -0.11 -0.51 18.59
N THR A 337 -0.06 -1.80 18.95
CA THR A 337 0.94 -2.31 19.90
C THR A 337 2.34 -2.25 19.28
N PHE A 338 2.46 -2.62 18.01
CA PHE A 338 3.70 -2.49 17.24
C PHE A 338 3.44 -1.73 15.94
N ALA A 339 4.30 -0.76 15.61
CA ALA A 339 4.29 -0.05 14.33
C ALA A 339 5.65 -0.21 13.62
N ALA A 340 5.63 -0.83 12.45
CA ALA A 340 6.77 -0.92 11.54
C ALA A 340 6.70 0.21 10.50
N VAL A 341 7.51 1.25 10.63
CA VAL A 341 7.52 2.43 9.73
C VAL A 341 8.81 2.50 8.92
N GLY A 342 9.96 2.17 9.51
CA GLY A 342 11.24 2.14 8.80
C GLY A 342 11.29 1.06 7.72
N ASP A 343 11.69 1.44 6.50
CA ASP A 343 11.70 0.54 5.34
C ASP A 343 12.61 -0.69 5.54
N TYR A 344 12.28 -1.74 4.79
CA TYR A 344 12.97 -3.04 4.80
C TYR A 344 12.91 -3.73 6.16
N PHE A 345 11.86 -3.47 6.94
CA PHE A 345 11.64 -4.14 8.22
C PHE A 345 11.38 -5.64 8.03
N VAL A 346 12.02 -6.46 8.86
CA VAL A 346 11.80 -7.91 8.89
C VAL A 346 11.45 -8.36 10.31
N ALA A 347 10.39 -9.16 10.43
CA ALA A 347 10.08 -9.88 11.67
C ALA A 347 10.02 -11.40 11.42
N LYS A 348 10.64 -12.18 12.30
CA LYS A 348 10.59 -13.65 12.28
C LYS A 348 10.26 -14.20 13.67
N GLY A 349 9.29 -15.10 13.77
CA GLY A 349 9.08 -15.86 15.00
C GLY A 349 8.62 -15.01 16.18
N ILE A 350 7.85 -13.96 15.94
CA ILE A 350 7.34 -13.02 16.95
C ILE A 350 5.82 -13.02 16.92
N GLY A 351 5.20 -12.94 18.10
CA GLY A 351 3.79 -12.66 18.23
C GLY A 351 3.55 -11.18 18.56
N PHE A 352 2.66 -10.52 17.82
CA PHE A 352 2.18 -9.17 18.08
C PHE A 352 0.74 -9.28 18.56
N GLU A 353 0.40 -8.71 19.71
CA GLU A 353 -0.96 -8.82 20.25
C GLU A 353 -1.52 -7.52 20.80
N ASN A 354 -2.83 -7.34 20.61
CA ASN A 354 -3.61 -6.33 21.31
C ASN A 354 -4.74 -7.01 22.09
N THR A 355 -4.69 -6.85 23.41
CA THR A 355 -5.51 -7.58 24.39
C THR A 355 -6.77 -6.81 24.81
N ALA A 356 -7.12 -5.71 24.15
CA ALA A 356 -8.26 -4.86 24.53
C ALA A 356 -9.62 -5.60 24.53
N GLY A 357 -9.82 -6.54 23.60
CA GLY A 357 -11.04 -7.35 23.51
C GLY A 357 -12.13 -6.81 22.58
N ALA A 358 -13.10 -7.64 22.22
CA ALA A 358 -14.16 -7.32 21.26
C ALA A 358 -15.01 -6.08 21.64
N ALA A 359 -15.21 -5.84 22.93
CA ALA A 359 -16.01 -4.73 23.44
C ALA A 359 -15.32 -3.36 23.30
N LYS A 360 -14.03 -3.34 22.96
CA LYS A 360 -13.21 -2.12 22.89
C LYS A 360 -13.07 -1.54 21.48
N HIS A 361 -13.81 -2.10 20.52
CA HIS A 361 -13.77 -1.69 19.12
C HIS A 361 -12.34 -1.80 18.55
N GLN A 362 -11.91 -0.85 17.72
CA GLN A 362 -10.63 -0.89 17.02
C GLN A 362 -9.45 -0.96 18.00
N ALA A 363 -8.59 -1.97 17.83
CA ALA A 363 -7.44 -2.20 18.71
C ALA A 363 -6.33 -2.96 17.94
N VAL A 364 -5.43 -2.19 17.32
CA VAL A 364 -4.43 -2.72 16.39
C VAL A 364 -3.31 -3.46 17.15
N ALA A 365 -2.98 -4.68 16.71
CA ALA A 365 -1.81 -5.42 17.19
C ALA A 365 -0.55 -4.99 16.42
N LEU A 366 -0.64 -4.97 15.09
CA LEU A 366 0.46 -4.61 14.20
C LEU A 366 0.00 -3.62 13.12
N ARG A 367 0.70 -2.49 13.03
CA ARG A 367 0.57 -1.51 11.94
C ARG A 367 1.83 -1.52 11.09
N VAL A 368 1.66 -1.56 9.77
CA VAL A 368 2.79 -1.64 8.82
C VAL A 368 2.69 -0.53 7.79
N GLN A 369 3.69 0.34 7.82
CA GLN A 369 3.95 1.47 6.92
C GLN A 369 5.40 1.39 6.37
N SER A 370 6.02 0.20 6.43
CA SER A 370 7.37 -0.06 5.90
C SER A 370 7.24 -0.64 4.49
N ASP A 371 7.88 0.00 3.51
CA ASP A 371 8.04 -0.59 2.18
C ASP A 371 9.01 -1.78 2.24
N PHE A 372 8.79 -2.76 1.36
CA PHE A 372 9.56 -4.00 1.29
C PHE A 372 9.66 -4.76 2.63
N SER A 373 8.58 -4.74 3.43
CA SER A 373 8.55 -5.42 4.73
C SER A 373 8.24 -6.92 4.61
N ILE A 374 8.86 -7.71 5.48
CA ILE A 374 8.72 -9.18 5.51
C ILE A 374 8.35 -9.66 6.91
N PHE A 375 7.30 -10.46 6.99
CA PHE A 375 6.88 -11.14 8.22
C PHE A 375 6.87 -12.65 7.97
N TYR A 376 7.68 -13.39 8.72
CA TYR A 376 7.83 -14.83 8.56
C TYR A 376 7.54 -15.57 9.87
N ASN A 377 6.61 -16.54 9.85
CA ASN A 377 6.27 -17.32 11.03
C ASN A 377 5.91 -16.43 12.23
N CYS A 378 5.04 -15.43 12.01
CA CYS A 378 4.57 -14.52 13.05
C CYS A 378 3.14 -14.86 13.47
N TYR A 379 2.77 -14.46 14.69
CA TYR A 379 1.38 -14.56 15.15
C TYR A 379 0.84 -13.16 15.47
N ILE A 380 -0.18 -12.71 14.74
CA ILE A 380 -0.75 -11.36 14.89
C ILE A 380 -2.18 -11.54 15.43
N ASP A 381 -2.41 -11.16 16.68
CA ASP A 381 -3.61 -11.52 17.43
C ASP A 381 -4.29 -10.32 18.09
N ALA A 382 -5.55 -10.07 17.73
CA ALA A 382 -6.43 -9.16 18.47
C ALA A 382 -7.89 -9.54 18.20
N TYR A 383 -8.79 -8.54 18.23
CA TYR A 383 -10.19 -8.67 17.85
C TYR A 383 -10.46 -7.82 16.60
N GLN A 384 -11.04 -6.63 16.77
CA GLN A 384 -11.30 -5.72 15.68
C GLN A 384 -10.01 -4.98 15.27
N ASP A 385 -9.76 -4.85 13.97
CA ASP A 385 -8.63 -4.11 13.37
C ASP A 385 -7.26 -4.70 13.74
N THR A 386 -7.13 -6.03 13.77
CA THR A 386 -5.91 -6.73 14.25
C THR A 386 -4.62 -6.33 13.49
N LEU A 387 -4.64 -6.39 12.16
CA LEU A 387 -3.51 -6.09 11.29
C LEU A 387 -3.85 -4.93 10.35
N TYR A 388 -3.16 -3.81 10.54
CA TYR A 388 -3.26 -2.64 9.68
C TYR A 388 -2.12 -2.67 8.64
N THR A 389 -2.39 -3.24 7.46
CA THR A 389 -1.52 -3.20 6.28
C THR A 389 -1.66 -1.83 5.59
N GLN A 390 -1.15 -0.78 6.25
CA GLN A 390 -1.48 0.61 5.94
C GLN A 390 -1.10 1.03 4.52
N THR A 391 0.19 0.95 4.16
CA THR A 391 0.71 1.36 2.85
C THR A 391 1.88 0.49 2.38
N TYR A 392 2.33 0.73 1.14
CA TYR A 392 3.52 0.13 0.53
C TYR A 392 3.48 -1.40 0.37
N ARG A 393 4.61 -2.01 0.00
CA ARG A 393 4.72 -3.44 -0.31
C ARG A 393 5.05 -4.25 0.94
N GLN A 394 4.24 -5.27 1.21
CA GLN A 394 4.34 -6.08 2.41
C GLN A 394 4.16 -7.56 2.07
N TYR A 395 5.01 -8.42 2.62
CA TYR A 395 4.96 -9.87 2.40
C TYR A 395 4.86 -10.63 3.72
N TYR A 396 3.83 -11.47 3.83
CA TYR A 396 3.54 -12.30 4.99
C TYR A 396 3.62 -13.77 4.59
N ARG A 397 4.45 -14.54 5.30
CA ARG A 397 4.68 -15.96 5.02
C ARG A 397 4.54 -16.80 6.27
N ASP A 398 3.74 -17.87 6.18
CA ASP A 398 3.55 -18.84 7.27
C ASP A 398 3.10 -18.17 8.59
N CYS A 399 2.38 -17.04 8.49
CA CYS A 399 1.87 -16.31 9.64
C CYS A 399 0.46 -16.80 10.03
N THR A 400 0.13 -16.68 11.30
CA THR A 400 -1.25 -16.79 11.78
C THR A 400 -1.76 -15.37 12.10
N ILE A 401 -2.96 -15.04 11.64
CA ILE A 401 -3.64 -13.79 11.93
C ILE A 401 -5.03 -14.13 12.46
N SER A 402 -5.35 -13.68 13.68
CA SER A 402 -6.64 -13.95 14.32
C SER A 402 -7.34 -12.67 14.74
N GLY A 403 -8.64 -12.59 14.46
CA GLY A 403 -9.47 -11.44 14.83
C GLY A 403 -10.94 -11.61 14.49
N THR A 404 -11.68 -10.51 14.51
CA THR A 404 -13.14 -10.48 14.37
C THR A 404 -13.60 -9.56 13.24
N VAL A 405 -13.83 -8.29 13.55
CA VAL A 405 -14.28 -7.26 12.60
C VAL A 405 -13.05 -6.70 11.88
N ASP A 406 -13.06 -6.70 10.55
CA ASP A 406 -12.05 -6.05 9.69
C ASP A 406 -10.60 -6.37 10.08
N PHE A 407 -10.30 -7.61 10.45
CA PHE A 407 -9.06 -7.90 11.17
C PHE A 407 -7.79 -7.88 10.30
N ILE A 408 -7.93 -7.78 8.97
CA ILE A 408 -6.86 -7.38 8.04
C ILE A 408 -7.39 -6.20 7.21
N PHE A 409 -6.84 -5.01 7.40
CA PHE A 409 -7.35 -3.80 6.77
C PHE A 409 -6.23 -2.84 6.36
N GLY A 410 -6.58 -1.86 5.52
CA GLY A 410 -5.65 -0.86 5.00
C GLY A 410 -5.55 -0.88 3.48
N ASP A 411 -4.51 -0.25 2.95
CA ASP A 411 -4.34 0.01 1.51
C ASP A 411 -2.92 -0.28 1.03
N GLY A 412 -2.22 -1.20 1.70
CA GLY A 412 -0.96 -1.71 1.21
C GLY A 412 -1.11 -2.59 -0.03
N VAL A 413 0.03 -2.88 -0.67
CA VAL A 413 0.20 -4.06 -1.52
C VAL A 413 0.60 -5.20 -0.58
N ALA A 414 -0.39 -5.86 0.00
CA ALA A 414 -0.21 -6.85 1.06
C ALA A 414 -0.44 -8.27 0.53
N MET A 415 0.64 -9.06 0.51
CA MET A 415 0.64 -10.43 0.01
C MET A 415 0.80 -11.41 1.16
N PHE A 416 -0.18 -12.29 1.32
CA PHE A 416 -0.17 -13.38 2.28
C PHE A 416 0.00 -14.69 1.52
N GLN A 417 1.10 -15.41 1.79
CA GLN A 417 1.34 -16.74 1.27
C GLN A 417 1.39 -17.77 2.38
N ASN A 418 0.62 -18.85 2.24
CA ASN A 418 0.59 -19.95 3.20
C ASN A 418 0.31 -19.50 4.65
N CYS A 419 -0.49 -18.44 4.80
CA CYS A 419 -0.89 -17.91 6.11
C CYS A 419 -2.20 -18.56 6.57
N ARG A 420 -2.51 -18.41 7.86
CA ARG A 420 -3.75 -18.86 8.48
C ARG A 420 -4.52 -17.64 8.97
N MET A 421 -5.73 -17.44 8.48
CA MET A 421 -6.67 -16.43 8.93
C MET A 421 -7.71 -17.11 9.79
N VAL A 422 -7.77 -16.72 11.07
CA VAL A 422 -8.54 -17.42 12.09
C VAL A 422 -9.61 -16.48 12.65
N VAL A 423 -10.87 -16.77 12.32
CA VAL A 423 -12.01 -16.02 12.82
C VAL A 423 -12.26 -16.37 14.29
N ARG A 424 -12.22 -15.36 15.15
CA ARG A 424 -12.50 -15.48 16.59
C ARG A 424 -13.98 -15.20 16.87
N LYS A 425 -14.43 -15.59 18.07
CA LYS A 425 -15.78 -15.25 18.54
C LYS A 425 -15.90 -13.73 18.73
N PRO A 426 -16.80 -13.03 18.01
CA PRO A 426 -16.99 -11.60 18.16
C PRO A 426 -17.93 -11.27 19.32
N GLY A 427 -18.21 -9.98 19.53
CA GLY A 427 -19.32 -9.55 20.38
C GLY A 427 -20.68 -9.99 19.82
N ASP A 428 -21.69 -10.08 20.68
CA ASP A 428 -22.99 -10.72 20.36
C ASP A 428 -23.68 -10.21 19.09
N SER A 429 -23.52 -8.93 18.77
CA SER A 429 -24.19 -8.25 17.64
C SER A 429 -23.28 -8.02 16.43
N GLN A 430 -22.05 -8.53 16.47
CA GLN A 430 -21.04 -8.27 15.45
C GLN A 430 -20.95 -9.42 14.45
N SER A 431 -20.70 -9.07 13.20
CA SER A 431 -20.25 -10.01 12.16
C SER A 431 -18.73 -9.88 12.02
N CYS A 432 -18.08 -10.94 11.54
CA CYS A 432 -16.64 -10.95 11.30
C CYS A 432 -16.31 -10.70 9.82
N MET A 433 -15.22 -10.01 9.56
CA MET A 433 -14.73 -9.73 8.22
C MET A 433 -13.23 -9.99 8.21
N VAL A 434 -12.80 -10.95 7.40
CA VAL A 434 -11.37 -11.27 7.28
C VAL A 434 -10.61 -10.06 6.71
N THR A 435 -11.20 -9.38 5.73
CA THR A 435 -10.57 -8.22 5.08
C THR A 435 -11.47 -6.98 5.01
N ALA A 436 -10.85 -5.81 5.14
CA ALA A 436 -11.47 -4.51 4.85
C ALA A 436 -10.48 -3.60 4.13
N GLN A 437 -10.42 -3.72 2.79
CA GLN A 437 -9.42 -3.02 1.99
C GLN A 437 -9.87 -1.58 1.66
N GLY A 438 -8.95 -0.64 1.80
CA GLY A 438 -9.20 0.81 1.85
C GLY A 438 -8.85 1.61 0.60
N ARG A 439 -8.74 1.00 -0.58
CA ARG A 439 -8.35 1.68 -1.83
C ARG A 439 -9.37 2.73 -2.27
N THR A 440 -8.92 3.96 -2.50
CA THR A 440 -9.78 5.13 -2.80
C THR A 440 -9.65 5.66 -4.23
N ASP A 441 -8.60 5.28 -4.96
CA ASP A 441 -8.39 5.63 -6.35
C ASP A 441 -8.21 4.37 -7.22
N LYS A 442 -8.90 4.34 -8.36
CA LYS A 442 -8.87 3.21 -9.32
C LYS A 442 -7.48 2.90 -9.87
N ASN A 443 -6.60 3.91 -9.93
CA ASN A 443 -5.26 3.83 -10.49
C ASN A 443 -4.24 3.29 -9.48
N GLU A 444 -4.60 3.15 -8.20
CA GLU A 444 -3.73 2.55 -7.20
C GLU A 444 -3.46 1.08 -7.51
N ILE A 445 -2.22 0.64 -7.28
CA ILE A 445 -1.79 -0.76 -7.45
C ILE A 445 -2.04 -1.63 -6.22
N THR A 446 -2.54 -1.04 -5.16
CA THR A 446 -2.76 -1.64 -3.84
C THR A 446 -3.79 -2.76 -3.89
N ALA A 447 -3.59 -3.78 -3.05
CA ALA A 447 -4.44 -4.95 -2.97
C ALA A 447 -4.09 -5.77 -1.72
N ILE A 448 -5.09 -6.42 -1.13
CA ILE A 448 -4.87 -7.54 -0.21
C ILE A 448 -5.02 -8.84 -1.00
N VAL A 449 -3.98 -9.66 -1.03
CA VAL A 449 -3.99 -10.96 -1.74
C VAL A 449 -3.72 -12.10 -0.76
N LEU A 450 -4.66 -13.04 -0.71
CA LEU A 450 -4.58 -14.25 0.11
C LEU A 450 -4.30 -15.44 -0.80
N GLN A 451 -3.04 -15.87 -0.89
CA GLN A 451 -2.60 -16.95 -1.78
C GLN A 451 -2.23 -18.22 -1.00
N ASN A 452 -2.87 -19.33 -1.33
CA ASN A 452 -2.69 -20.63 -0.64
C ASN A 452 -2.79 -20.50 0.89
N CYS A 453 -3.70 -19.66 1.37
CA CYS A 453 -3.91 -19.49 2.79
C CYS A 453 -5.01 -20.44 3.29
N THR A 454 -5.13 -20.59 4.61
CA THR A 454 -6.25 -21.27 5.25
C THR A 454 -7.13 -20.24 5.96
N ILE A 455 -8.42 -20.18 5.63
CA ILE A 455 -9.41 -19.33 6.29
C ILE A 455 -10.32 -20.25 7.11
N THR A 456 -10.28 -20.09 8.43
CA THR A 456 -10.96 -20.99 9.37
C THR A 456 -11.52 -20.22 10.57
N GLY A 457 -12.18 -20.92 11.49
CA GLY A 457 -12.75 -20.34 12.70
C GLY A 457 -12.29 -21.08 13.95
N GLU A 458 -12.10 -20.35 15.06
CA GLU A 458 -11.85 -20.97 16.37
C GLU A 458 -13.06 -21.79 16.83
N PRO A 459 -12.87 -22.83 17.67
CA PRO A 459 -13.98 -23.63 18.19
C PRO A 459 -15.13 -22.78 18.78
N ASP A 460 -14.79 -21.74 19.54
CA ASP A 460 -15.78 -20.84 20.15
C ASP A 460 -16.54 -19.99 19.13
N TYR A 461 -15.90 -19.63 18.01
CA TYR A 461 -16.58 -18.98 16.89
C TYR A 461 -17.49 -19.96 16.17
N MET A 462 -17.02 -21.18 15.91
CA MET A 462 -17.79 -22.20 15.21
C MET A 462 -19.11 -22.54 15.93
N ALA A 463 -19.14 -22.43 17.26
CA ALA A 463 -20.34 -22.58 18.07
C ALA A 463 -21.38 -21.46 17.89
N VAL A 464 -20.99 -20.29 17.36
CA VAL A 464 -21.86 -19.12 17.18
C VAL A 464 -21.98 -18.64 15.73
N LYS A 465 -21.31 -19.30 14.77
CA LYS A 465 -21.19 -18.84 13.37
C LYS A 465 -22.52 -18.57 12.65
N ASP A 466 -23.59 -19.27 13.05
CA ASP A 466 -24.91 -19.11 12.45
C ASP A 466 -25.60 -17.80 12.92
N LYS A 467 -25.25 -17.33 14.12
CA LYS A 467 -25.67 -16.03 14.67
C LYS A 467 -24.71 -14.91 14.24
N ASN A 468 -23.42 -15.15 14.38
CA ASN A 468 -22.34 -14.21 14.08
C ASN A 468 -21.67 -14.61 12.77
N LYS A 469 -22.20 -14.12 11.65
CA LYS A 469 -21.67 -14.46 10.33
C LYS A 469 -20.25 -13.95 10.14
N ALA A 470 -19.40 -14.73 9.46
CA ALA A 470 -18.12 -14.26 8.94
C ALA A 470 -18.09 -14.20 7.42
N TYR A 471 -17.35 -13.23 6.90
CA TYR A 471 -17.18 -12.97 5.47
C TYR A 471 -15.68 -12.90 5.13
N LEU A 472 -15.34 -13.20 3.87
CA LEU A 472 -14.01 -12.95 3.30
C LEU A 472 -13.64 -11.46 3.40
N GLY A 473 -14.62 -10.58 3.33
CA GLY A 473 -14.43 -9.17 3.64
C GLY A 473 -15.59 -8.27 3.27
N ARG A 474 -15.33 -6.98 3.40
CA ARG A 474 -16.18 -5.88 2.92
C ARG A 474 -15.32 -4.74 2.36
N PRO A 475 -15.81 -3.98 1.37
CA PRO A 475 -15.05 -2.88 0.79
C PRO A 475 -15.06 -1.68 1.74
N TRP A 476 -13.95 -1.37 2.44
CA TRP A 476 -13.90 -0.20 3.33
C TRP A 476 -14.00 1.12 2.54
N LYS A 477 -13.42 1.16 1.34
CA LYS A 477 -13.48 2.32 0.43
C LYS A 477 -13.92 1.90 -0.98
N GLY A 478 -14.26 2.90 -1.80
CA GLY A 478 -14.96 2.71 -3.08
C GLY A 478 -14.25 1.81 -4.10
N PHE A 479 -12.92 1.77 -4.13
CA PHE A 479 -12.17 0.94 -5.08
C PHE A 479 -11.52 -0.27 -4.42
N ALA A 480 -11.97 -0.66 -3.22
CA ALA A 480 -11.38 -1.74 -2.43
C ALA A 480 -10.99 -2.96 -3.29
N ARG A 481 -9.78 -3.48 -3.11
CA ARG A 481 -9.27 -4.60 -3.92
C ARG A 481 -8.77 -5.77 -3.09
N VAL A 482 -9.49 -6.89 -3.15
CA VAL A 482 -9.14 -8.13 -2.45
C VAL A 482 -9.20 -9.32 -3.38
N VAL A 483 -8.17 -10.18 -3.35
CA VAL A 483 -8.12 -11.39 -4.19
C VAL A 483 -7.77 -12.61 -3.34
N VAL A 484 -8.62 -13.64 -3.37
CA VAL A 484 -8.41 -14.91 -2.64
C VAL A 484 -8.12 -16.01 -3.66
N ILE A 485 -6.89 -16.50 -3.65
CA ILE A 485 -6.33 -17.39 -4.67
C ILE A 485 -5.86 -18.68 -4.03
N GLN A 486 -6.24 -19.82 -4.60
CA GLN A 486 -5.72 -21.15 -4.24
C GLN A 486 -5.85 -21.49 -2.74
N SER A 487 -6.75 -20.85 -2.02
CA SER A 487 -6.84 -20.91 -0.57
C SER A 487 -7.85 -21.96 -0.11
N GLN A 488 -7.57 -22.58 1.04
CA GLN A 488 -8.53 -23.41 1.75
C GLN A 488 -9.48 -22.50 2.54
N ILE A 489 -10.78 -22.57 2.23
CA ILE A 489 -11.85 -21.83 2.90
C ILE A 489 -12.73 -22.85 3.60
N ASP A 490 -12.66 -22.89 4.93
CA ASP A 490 -13.47 -23.79 5.74
C ASP A 490 -14.91 -23.27 5.87
N ASN A 491 -15.78 -24.06 6.50
CA ASN A 491 -17.20 -23.73 6.71
C ASN A 491 -17.45 -22.63 7.77
N ALA A 492 -16.43 -21.85 8.09
CA ALA A 492 -16.49 -20.67 8.95
C ALA A 492 -17.07 -19.45 8.22
N ILE A 493 -16.90 -19.39 6.90
CA ILE A 493 -17.34 -18.28 6.05
C ILE A 493 -18.77 -18.52 5.56
N ALA A 494 -19.61 -17.49 5.66
CA ALA A 494 -20.99 -17.51 5.19
C ALA A 494 -21.05 -17.71 3.66
N PRO A 495 -22.05 -18.43 3.11
CA PRO A 495 -22.14 -18.71 1.67
C PRO A 495 -22.13 -17.47 0.77
N GLU A 496 -22.65 -16.35 1.25
CA GLU A 496 -22.64 -15.05 0.59
C GLU A 496 -21.20 -14.56 0.30
N GLY A 497 -20.23 -15.00 1.11
CA GLY A 497 -18.79 -14.77 0.99
C GLY A 497 -18.33 -13.36 1.31
N TRP A 498 -19.07 -12.34 0.85
CA TRP A 498 -18.74 -10.93 0.99
C TRP A 498 -19.96 -10.15 1.52
N THR A 499 -19.72 -9.02 2.16
CA THR A 499 -20.80 -8.16 2.68
C THR A 499 -20.55 -6.69 2.37
N GLU A 500 -21.62 -5.91 2.31
CA GLU A 500 -21.56 -4.49 1.98
C GLU A 500 -20.96 -3.67 3.14
N TRP A 501 -20.38 -2.52 2.80
CA TRP A 501 -20.10 -1.48 3.78
C TRP A 501 -21.38 -0.70 4.08
N THR A 502 -21.79 -0.67 5.35
CA THR A 502 -23.07 -0.10 5.74
C THR A 502 -23.17 1.38 5.36
N GLY A 503 -24.25 1.73 4.65
CA GLY A 503 -24.53 3.11 4.22
C GLY A 503 -23.88 3.51 2.88
N GLU A 504 -22.98 2.69 2.34
CA GLU A 504 -22.21 3.01 1.14
C GLU A 504 -22.43 2.02 0.00
N LYS A 505 -22.27 2.48 -1.24
CA LYS A 505 -22.42 1.65 -2.46
C LYS A 505 -21.09 1.20 -3.07
N PHE A 506 -20.08 0.99 -2.21
CA PHE A 506 -18.73 0.60 -2.66
C PHE A 506 -18.69 -0.75 -3.38
N HIS A 507 -19.68 -1.63 -3.14
CA HIS A 507 -19.86 -2.87 -3.89
C HIS A 507 -20.05 -2.66 -5.41
N THR A 508 -20.40 -1.45 -5.87
CA THR A 508 -20.57 -1.14 -7.29
C THR A 508 -19.26 -0.78 -8.02
N SER A 509 -18.18 -0.50 -7.28
CA SER A 509 -16.90 -0.04 -7.82
C SER A 509 -15.66 -0.75 -7.27
N CYS A 510 -15.81 -1.58 -6.22
CA CYS A 510 -14.72 -2.40 -5.70
C CYS A 510 -14.25 -3.47 -6.72
N PHE A 511 -13.21 -4.21 -6.38
CA PHE A 511 -12.78 -5.41 -7.08
C PHE A 511 -12.52 -6.52 -6.07
N VAL A 512 -13.42 -7.49 -5.99
CA VAL A 512 -13.23 -8.66 -5.12
C VAL A 512 -13.23 -9.91 -5.98
N ALA A 513 -12.27 -10.81 -5.74
CA ALA A 513 -12.06 -11.92 -6.65
C ALA A 513 -11.65 -13.21 -5.95
N GLU A 514 -12.09 -14.33 -6.52
CA GLU A 514 -11.78 -15.69 -6.04
C GLU A 514 -11.27 -16.55 -7.21
N SER A 515 -10.25 -17.38 -6.97
CA SER A 515 -9.71 -18.30 -7.97
C SER A 515 -9.13 -19.57 -7.37
N GLY A 516 -9.60 -20.74 -7.81
CA GLY A 516 -9.01 -22.04 -7.41
C GLY A 516 -9.06 -22.35 -5.91
N ASN A 517 -9.99 -21.74 -5.16
CA ASN A 517 -10.17 -22.00 -3.73
C ASN A 517 -10.78 -23.39 -3.48
N ARG A 518 -10.54 -23.93 -2.28
CA ARG A 518 -10.89 -25.29 -1.85
C ARG A 518 -11.60 -25.26 -0.51
N GLY A 519 -12.22 -26.37 -0.13
CA GLY A 519 -12.91 -26.49 1.16
C GLY A 519 -14.39 -26.12 1.11
N ALA A 520 -15.07 -26.37 2.24
CA ALA A 520 -16.52 -26.26 2.32
C ALA A 520 -17.06 -24.82 2.15
N GLY A 521 -16.26 -23.79 2.45
CA GLY A 521 -16.62 -22.38 2.26
C GLY A 521 -16.27 -21.82 0.88
N ALA A 522 -15.62 -22.59 0.01
CA ALA A 522 -15.17 -22.13 -1.31
C ALA A 522 -16.25 -22.18 -2.41
N ASP A 523 -17.41 -22.78 -2.15
CA ASP A 523 -18.51 -22.79 -3.13
C ASP A 523 -19.00 -21.37 -3.42
N MET A 524 -18.90 -20.97 -4.69
CA MET A 524 -19.31 -19.65 -5.15
C MET A 524 -20.79 -19.56 -5.57
N SER A 525 -21.54 -20.67 -5.57
CA SER A 525 -22.92 -20.74 -6.10
C SER A 525 -23.92 -19.80 -5.40
N LYS A 526 -23.64 -19.45 -4.14
CA LYS A 526 -24.47 -18.59 -3.28
C LYS A 526 -23.83 -17.24 -2.94
N ARG A 527 -22.73 -16.89 -3.61
CA ARG A 527 -22.08 -15.58 -3.39
C ARG A 527 -23.02 -14.44 -3.76
N VAL A 528 -22.76 -13.28 -3.16
CA VAL A 528 -23.40 -12.02 -3.55
C VAL A 528 -23.30 -11.78 -5.06
N LYS A 529 -24.33 -11.20 -5.67
CA LYS A 529 -24.43 -10.98 -7.13
C LYS A 529 -23.87 -9.63 -7.57
N TRP A 530 -22.72 -9.23 -7.03
CA TRP A 530 -22.07 -7.98 -7.43
C TRP A 530 -21.36 -8.15 -8.77
N GLN A 531 -21.47 -7.14 -9.66
CA GLN A 531 -20.73 -7.15 -10.93
C GLN A 531 -19.21 -7.05 -10.73
N THR A 532 -18.80 -6.58 -9.56
CA THR A 532 -17.42 -6.41 -9.09
C THR A 532 -16.85 -7.66 -8.42
N LEU A 533 -17.66 -8.70 -8.19
CA LEU A 533 -17.23 -10.00 -7.70
C LEU A 533 -16.84 -10.90 -8.88
N MET A 534 -15.56 -11.23 -8.98
CA MET A 534 -14.99 -11.95 -10.12
C MET A 534 -14.54 -13.36 -9.75
N LYS A 535 -14.95 -14.35 -10.55
CA LYS A 535 -14.31 -15.67 -10.57
C LYS A 535 -13.21 -15.64 -11.63
N LEU A 536 -11.95 -15.58 -11.19
CA LEU A 536 -10.81 -15.44 -12.11
C LEU A 536 -10.37 -16.81 -12.63
N THR A 537 -9.98 -16.86 -13.91
CA THR A 537 -9.20 -18.00 -14.44
C THR A 537 -7.79 -18.00 -13.84
N PRO A 538 -7.05 -19.12 -13.86
CA PRO A 538 -5.67 -19.16 -13.40
C PRO A 538 -4.77 -18.12 -14.08
N GLU A 539 -4.98 -17.83 -15.36
CA GLU A 539 -4.21 -16.85 -16.13
C GLU A 539 -4.49 -15.42 -15.68
N GLN A 540 -5.75 -15.10 -15.36
CA GLN A 540 -6.13 -13.80 -14.80
C GLN A 540 -5.59 -13.66 -13.36
N ALA A 541 -5.70 -14.71 -12.55
CA ALA A 541 -5.18 -14.74 -11.19
C ALA A 541 -3.65 -14.57 -11.14
N ALA A 542 -2.92 -15.00 -12.18
CA ALA A 542 -1.48 -14.84 -12.27
C ALA A 542 -1.02 -13.37 -12.18
N ALA A 543 -1.86 -12.40 -12.57
CA ALA A 543 -1.57 -10.97 -12.43
C ALA A 543 -1.40 -10.52 -10.97
N PHE A 544 -2.01 -11.24 -10.02
CA PHE A 544 -1.95 -10.95 -8.59
C PHE A 544 -0.88 -11.78 -7.86
N THR A 545 -0.06 -12.56 -8.58
CA THR A 545 1.03 -13.32 -7.96
C THR A 545 2.19 -12.39 -7.55
N PRO A 546 3.03 -12.79 -6.57
CA PRO A 546 4.04 -11.90 -6.02
C PRO A 546 4.99 -11.26 -7.03
N ALA A 547 5.44 -12.02 -8.03
CA ALA A 547 6.35 -11.48 -9.05
C ALA A 547 5.70 -10.43 -9.95
N ARG A 548 4.38 -10.51 -10.17
CA ARG A 548 3.66 -9.60 -11.07
C ARG A 548 3.07 -8.40 -10.35
N LEU A 549 2.56 -8.59 -9.14
CA LEU A 549 1.87 -7.54 -8.40
C LEU A 549 2.83 -6.52 -7.79
N PHE A 550 3.97 -6.96 -7.26
CA PHE A 550 4.90 -6.10 -6.52
C PHE A 550 6.38 -6.45 -6.72
N GLU A 551 6.69 -7.15 -7.82
CA GLU A 551 8.06 -7.56 -8.16
C GLU A 551 8.78 -8.34 -7.04
N GLY A 552 8.06 -9.23 -6.35
CA GLY A 552 8.58 -9.97 -5.19
C GLY A 552 9.88 -10.75 -5.44
N ASP A 553 10.16 -11.12 -6.69
CA ASP A 553 11.40 -11.79 -7.09
C ASP A 553 12.65 -10.93 -6.84
N LYS A 554 12.51 -9.60 -6.82
CA LYS A 554 13.62 -8.67 -6.61
C LYS A 554 14.03 -8.53 -5.15
N TRP A 555 13.12 -8.79 -4.20
CA TRP A 555 13.35 -8.45 -2.80
C TRP A 555 12.92 -9.51 -1.78
N VAL A 556 11.83 -10.25 -2.05
CA VAL A 556 11.42 -11.37 -1.20
C VAL A 556 12.28 -12.59 -1.47
N LYS A 557 12.41 -13.01 -2.74
CA LYS A 557 13.20 -14.21 -3.10
C LYS A 557 14.64 -14.15 -2.56
N PRO A 558 15.36 -13.02 -2.67
CA PRO A 558 16.72 -12.93 -2.16
C PRO A 558 16.82 -12.89 -0.63
N SER A 559 15.73 -12.56 0.09
CA SER A 559 15.72 -12.57 1.56
C SER A 559 16.01 -13.96 2.11
N GLY A 560 15.52 -15.02 1.45
CA GLY A 560 15.61 -16.41 1.90
C GLY A 560 14.34 -16.95 2.57
N VAL A 561 13.29 -16.13 2.75
CA VAL A 561 11.98 -16.61 3.21
C VAL A 561 11.40 -17.57 2.16
N PRO A 562 10.72 -18.67 2.55
CA PRO A 562 9.97 -19.50 1.61
C PRO A 562 9.04 -18.65 0.74
N TYR A 563 9.19 -18.75 -0.58
CA TYR A 563 8.55 -17.83 -1.51
C TYR A 563 8.19 -18.55 -2.81
N VAL A 564 6.95 -18.35 -3.29
CA VAL A 564 6.53 -18.80 -4.62
C VAL A 564 6.22 -17.58 -5.47
N SER A 565 6.97 -17.44 -6.57
CA SER A 565 6.90 -16.29 -7.49
C SER A 565 5.55 -16.13 -8.19
N GLY A 566 4.96 -17.26 -8.61
CA GLY A 566 3.74 -17.33 -9.41
C GLY A 566 2.59 -18.04 -8.70
N MET A 567 1.75 -18.72 -9.49
CA MET A 567 0.72 -19.63 -8.97
C MET A 567 1.39 -20.80 -8.22
N MET A 568 0.78 -21.27 -7.14
CA MET A 568 1.30 -22.37 -6.33
C MET A 568 0.83 -23.72 -6.89
N SER A 569 1.64 -24.77 -6.69
CA SER A 569 1.23 -26.15 -6.88
C SER A 569 0.55 -26.62 -5.59
N VAL A 570 -0.76 -26.81 -5.64
CA VAL A 570 -1.64 -26.93 -4.47
C VAL A 570 -2.66 -28.04 -4.62
#